data_AF-A0A522JXK5-F1
#
_entry.id   AF-A0A522JXK5-F1
#
_cell.length_a   1.000
_cell.length_b   1.000
_cell.length_c   1.000
_cell.angle_alpha   90.00
_cell.angle_beta   90.00
_cell.angle_gamma   90.00
#
_symmetry.space_group_name_H-M   'P 1'
#
loop_
_entity.id
_entity.type
_entity.pdbx_description
1 polymer ?
#
loop_
_entity_poly.entity_id
_entity_poly.type
_entity_poly.pdbx_seq_one_letter_code
_entity_poly.pdbx_strand_id
1 'polypeptide(L)'
;KGAAPQFVREHTFTIDGSFPFNTNGGQLSVGQAGAAGGYLGMVEALRQLTGQAGTTQVARAEIGLVSGFGMINYDRGICTAAALLARSQT
;
A
#
# COMPACT_ATOMS: atom_id res chain seq x y z
N LYS A 1 -0.71 -20.71 -6.63
CA LYS A 1 -1.02 -19.42 -7.33
C LYS A 1 -2.51 -19.43 -7.64
N GLY A 2 -3.20 -18.28 -7.63
CA GLY A 2 -4.63 -18.18 -7.99
C GLY A 2 -5.63 -18.03 -6.83
N ALA A 3 -5.17 -17.93 -5.58
CA ALA A 3 -6.05 -17.73 -4.42
C ALA A 3 -6.43 -16.25 -4.18
N ALA A 4 -5.86 -15.30 -4.94
CA ALA A 4 -6.10 -13.87 -4.74
C ALA A 4 -7.60 -13.47 -4.80
N PRO A 5 -8.43 -14.01 -5.73
CA PRO A 5 -9.85 -13.67 -5.74
C PRO A 5 -10.59 -14.09 -4.46
N GLN A 6 -10.21 -15.22 -3.86
CA GLN A 6 -10.80 -15.67 -2.59
C GLN A 6 -10.34 -14.77 -1.44
N PHE A 7 -9.03 -14.48 -1.37
CA PHE A 7 -8.48 -13.57 -0.37
C PHE A 7 -9.18 -12.20 -0.38
N VAL A 8 -9.41 -11.62 -1.56
CA VAL A 8 -10.10 -10.34 -1.71
C VAL A 8 -11.55 -10.40 -1.22
N ARG A 9 -12.25 -11.53 -1.39
CA ARG A 9 -13.63 -11.69 -0.91
C ARG A 9 -13.72 -11.94 0.59
N GLU A 10 -12.68 -12.53 1.19
CA GLU A 10 -12.64 -12.86 2.61
C GLU A 10 -12.17 -11.70 3.50
N HIS A 11 -11.58 -10.64 2.92
CA HIS A 11 -11.02 -9.51 3.67
C HIS A 11 -11.68 -8.19 3.30
N THR A 12 -11.77 -7.30 4.28
CA THR A 12 -12.16 -5.89 4.07
C THR A 12 -10.91 -5.03 4.02
N PHE A 13 -10.79 -4.19 2.99
CA PHE A 13 -9.61 -3.37 2.70
C PHE A 13 -9.75 -1.89 3.12
N THR A 14 -10.78 -1.56 3.89
CA THR A 14 -10.98 -0.23 4.47
C THR A 14 -10.00 0.02 5.63
N ILE A 15 -9.91 1.26 6.11
CA ILE A 15 -9.00 1.66 7.20
C ILE A 15 -9.25 0.94 8.53
N ASP A 16 -10.48 0.48 8.74
CA ASP A 16 -10.98 -0.30 9.87
C ASP A 16 -11.20 -1.78 9.52
N GLY A 17 -10.82 -2.19 8.30
CA GLY A 17 -10.99 -3.55 7.80
C GLY A 17 -9.93 -4.52 8.31
N SER A 18 -10.10 -5.80 7.95
CA SER A 18 -9.18 -6.88 8.31
C SER A 18 -7.83 -6.81 7.58
N PHE A 19 -7.75 -6.08 6.46
CA PHE A 19 -6.52 -5.91 5.70
C PHE A 19 -6.44 -4.52 5.04
N PRO A 20 -6.21 -3.44 5.82
CA PRO A 20 -6.16 -2.08 5.27
C PRO A 20 -5.13 -1.98 4.14
N PHE A 21 -5.56 -1.52 2.96
CA PHE A 21 -4.74 -1.50 1.76
C PHE A 21 -5.01 -0.26 0.94
N ASN A 22 -3.94 0.40 0.47
CA ASN A 22 -4.06 1.65 -0.28
C ASN A 22 -4.98 2.65 0.44
N THR A 23 -4.75 2.89 1.73
CA THR A 23 -5.60 3.71 2.62
C THR A 23 -5.70 5.18 2.19
N ASN A 24 -4.76 5.66 1.38
CA ASN A 24 -4.86 6.97 0.71
C ASN A 24 -5.76 6.96 -0.55
N GLY A 25 -6.19 5.79 -1.03
CA GLY A 25 -6.90 5.57 -2.29
C GLY A 25 -6.08 4.89 -3.39
N GLY A 26 -4.76 4.76 -3.19
CA GLY A 26 -3.84 4.15 -4.16
C GLY A 26 -3.82 4.86 -5.53
N GLN A 27 -3.18 4.23 -6.51
CA GLN A 27 -3.06 4.80 -7.86
C GLN A 27 -4.40 4.94 -8.59
N LEU A 28 -5.44 4.19 -8.18
CA LEU A 28 -6.78 4.27 -8.77
C LEU A 28 -7.55 5.53 -8.39
N SER A 29 -7.24 6.16 -7.25
CA SER A 29 -7.97 7.34 -6.76
C SER A 29 -7.06 8.55 -6.54
N VAL A 30 -5.89 8.39 -5.92
CA VAL A 30 -4.91 9.48 -5.74
C VAL A 30 -4.27 9.89 -7.07
N GLY A 31 -4.25 8.96 -8.03
CA GLY A 31 -3.66 9.13 -9.35
C GLY A 31 -2.25 8.55 -9.47
N GLN A 32 -1.70 8.58 -10.68
CA GLN A 32 -0.40 8.01 -11.01
C GLN A 32 0.46 9.05 -11.76
N ALA A 33 1.23 9.81 -11.00
CA ALA A 33 2.11 10.86 -11.54
C ALA A 33 3.41 10.28 -12.12
N GLY A 34 3.31 9.43 -13.16
CA GLY A 34 4.47 8.82 -13.81
C GLY A 34 5.37 8.07 -12.83
N ALA A 35 6.69 8.28 -12.94
CA ALA A 35 7.67 7.67 -12.03
C ALA A 35 7.44 8.01 -10.55
N ALA A 36 6.86 9.19 -10.25
CA ALA A 36 6.55 9.59 -8.89
C ALA A 36 5.42 8.75 -8.26
N GLY A 37 4.62 8.05 -9.07
CA GLY A 37 3.59 7.13 -8.59
C GLY A 37 4.13 5.99 -7.71
N GLY A 38 5.42 5.66 -7.80
CA GLY A 38 6.07 4.69 -6.93
C GLY A 38 6.23 5.16 -5.47
N TYR A 39 6.21 6.47 -5.23
CA TYR A 39 6.36 7.04 -3.88
C TYR A 39 5.05 7.10 -3.10
N LEU A 40 3.90 6.88 -3.74
CA LEU A 40 2.59 6.95 -3.08
C LEU A 40 2.48 5.98 -1.89
N GLY A 41 2.87 4.72 -2.09
CA GLY A 41 2.87 3.72 -1.02
C GLY A 41 3.88 4.04 0.08
N MET A 42 5.05 4.56 -0.29
CA MET A 42 6.10 4.95 0.68
C MET A 42 5.62 6.08 1.59
N VAL A 43 5.07 7.16 1.01
CA VAL A 43 4.57 8.30 1.77
C VAL A 43 3.39 7.90 2.66
N GLU A 44 2.49 7.05 2.17
CA GLU A 44 1.37 6.57 2.97
C GLU A 44 1.83 5.67 4.12
N ALA A 45 2.73 4.72 3.88
CA ALA A 45 3.28 3.87 4.94
C ALA A 45 3.96 4.70 6.03
N LEU A 46 4.75 5.71 5.65
CA LEU A 46 5.36 6.63 6.62
C LEU A 46 4.29 7.35 7.43
N ARG A 47 3.29 7.96 6.80
CA ARG A 47 2.19 8.65 7.50
C ARG A 47 1.43 7.72 8.45
N GLN A 48 1.13 6.49 8.04
CA GLN A 48 0.43 5.53 8.88
C GLN A 48 1.28 5.15 10.12
N LEU A 49 2.55 4.84 9.90
CA LEU A 49 3.47 4.42 10.96
C LEU A 49 3.83 5.56 11.91
N THR A 50 3.81 6.82 11.45
CA THR A 50 4.06 8.00 12.30
C THR A 50 2.80 8.62 12.90
N GLY A 51 1.61 8.10 12.62
CA GLY A 51 0.36 8.65 13.16
C GLY A 51 -0.11 9.94 12.48
N GLN A 52 0.31 10.17 11.23
CA GLN A 52 0.07 11.39 10.45
C GLN A 52 -0.86 11.18 9.24
N ALA A 53 -1.60 10.06 9.19
CA ALA A 53 -2.51 9.76 8.08
C ALA A 53 -3.88 10.45 8.18
N GLY A 54 -4.13 11.28 9.21
CA GLY A 54 -5.36 12.05 9.33
C GLY A 54 -6.60 11.15 9.40
N THR A 55 -7.61 11.44 8.57
CA THR A 55 -8.88 10.68 8.55
C THR A 55 -8.74 9.26 8.03
N THR A 56 -7.63 8.90 7.40
CA THR A 56 -7.37 7.54 6.89
C THR A 56 -6.48 6.71 7.82
N GLN A 57 -6.22 7.19 9.04
CA GLN A 57 -5.34 6.54 10.00
C GLN A 57 -5.84 5.13 10.40
N VAL A 58 -5.00 4.13 10.15
CA VAL A 58 -5.19 2.76 10.62
C VAL A 58 -4.85 2.69 12.11
N ALA A 59 -5.73 2.04 12.86
CA ALA A 59 -5.52 1.82 14.29
C ALA A 59 -4.29 0.94 14.52
N ARG A 60 -3.39 1.38 15.41
CA ARG A 60 -2.19 0.63 15.83
C ARG A 60 -1.33 0.15 14.65
N ALA A 61 -1.12 1.00 13.65
CA ALA A 61 -0.21 0.71 12.54
C ALA A 61 1.24 0.55 13.04
N GLU A 62 1.73 -0.69 13.07
CA GLU A 62 3.08 -1.03 13.56
C GLU A 62 4.02 -1.47 12.43
N ILE A 63 3.49 -2.12 11.39
CA ILE A 63 4.24 -2.60 10.23
C ILE A 63 3.46 -2.25 8.96
N GLY A 64 4.15 -1.70 7.96
CA GLY A 64 3.61 -1.41 6.63
C GLY A 64 4.41 -2.09 5.53
N LEU A 65 3.72 -2.69 4.56
CA LEU A 65 4.32 -3.21 3.34
C LEU A 65 4.07 -2.23 2.20
N VAL A 66 5.14 -1.80 1.55
CA VAL A 66 5.09 -1.08 0.28
C VAL A 66 5.58 -2.03 -0.79
N SER A 67 4.75 -2.32 -1.78
CA SER A 67 5.15 -3.12 -2.93
C SER A 67 4.72 -2.44 -4.22
N GLY A 68 5.56 -2.52 -5.24
CA GLY A 68 5.28 -1.99 -6.56
C GLY A 68 5.91 -2.84 -7.63
N PHE A 69 5.29 -2.79 -8.81
CA PHE A 69 5.87 -3.29 -10.05
C PHE A 69 5.80 -2.18 -11.09
N GLY A 70 6.74 -2.17 -12.02
CA GLY A 70 6.86 -1.11 -13.01
C GLY A 70 7.52 -1.58 -14.30
N MET A 71 7.67 -0.64 -15.23
CA MET A 71 8.14 -0.90 -16.59
C MET A 71 7.37 -2.06 -17.22
N ILE A 72 6.05 -1.88 -17.32
CA ILE A 72 5.17 -2.86 -17.95
C ILE A 72 5.41 -2.80 -19.47
N ASN A 73 6.00 -3.86 -19.99
CA ASN A 73 5.94 -4.17 -21.41
C ASN A 73 4.68 -5.03 -21.69
N TYR A 74 4.40 -5.30 -22.96
CA TYR A 74 3.20 -6.04 -23.40
C TYR A 74 2.96 -7.39 -22.69
N ASP A 75 4.03 -8.03 -22.19
CA ASP A 75 3.99 -9.37 -21.58
C ASP A 75 4.18 -9.34 -20.05
N ARG A 76 5.04 -8.46 -19.51
CA ARG A 76 5.44 -8.49 -18.08
C ARG A 76 5.99 -7.17 -17.57
N GLY A 77 5.93 -7.00 -16.25
CA GLY A 77 6.68 -5.97 -15.53
C GLY A 77 8.16 -6.33 -15.46
N ILE A 78 9.02 -5.39 -15.83
CA ILE A 78 10.47 -5.59 -15.86
C ILE A 78 11.10 -5.32 -14.48
N CYS A 79 10.44 -4.55 -13.63
CA CYS A 79 10.92 -4.29 -12.28
C CYS A 79 9.83 -4.52 -11.23
N THR A 80 10.26 -5.02 -10.08
CA THR A 80 9.44 -5.16 -8.87
C THR A 80 10.30 -4.72 -7.69
N ALA A 81 9.65 -4.13 -6.69
CA ALA A 81 10.28 -3.77 -5.44
C ALA A 81 9.28 -3.94 -4.29
N ALA A 82 9.79 -4.30 -3.13
CA ALA A 82 9.04 -4.33 -1.89
C ALA A 82 9.89 -3.84 -0.73
N ALA A 83 9.28 -3.13 0.20
CA ALA A 83 9.90 -2.66 1.43
C ALA A 83 8.92 -2.87 2.59
N LEU A 84 9.44 -3.39 3.71
CA LEU A 84 8.75 -3.41 5.00
C LEU A 84 9.27 -2.25 5.83
N LEU A 85 8.36 -1.45 6.36
CA LEU A 85 8.65 -0.37 7.30
C LEU A 85 7.99 -0.74 8.63
N ALA A 86 8.69 -0.47 9.74
CA ALA A 86 8.17 -0.67 11.09
C ALA A 86 8.21 0.65 11.86
N ARG A 87 7.21 0.85 12.72
CA ARG A 87 7.20 1.96 13.69
C ARG A 87 8.38 1.77 14.65
N SER A 88 9.11 2.85 14.93
CA SER A 88 10.18 2.83 15.94
C SER A 88 9.59 2.52 17.33
N GLN A 89 10.24 1.64 18.07
CA GLN A 89 9.97 1.48 19.50
C GLN A 89 10.72 2.58 20.25
N THR A 90 10.05 3.25 21.18
CA THR A 90 10.66 4.21 22.13
C THR A 90 10.59 3.61 23.50
#